data_AF-A0A2S5QYW8-F1
#
_entry.id   AF-A0A2S5QYW8-F1
#
_cell.length_a   1.000
_cell.length_b   1.000
_cell.length_c   1.000
_cell.angle_alpha   90.00
_cell.angle_beta   90.00
_cell.angle_gamma   90.00
#
_symmetry.space_group_name_H-M   'P 1'
#
loop_
_entity.id
_entity.type
_entity.pdbx_description
1 polymer ?
#
loop_
_entity_poly.entity_id
_entity_poly.type
_entity_poly.pdbx_seq_one_letter_code
_entity_poly.pdbx_strand_id
1 'polypeptide(L)'
;MKNMMLLLSFITLNSPVFADERLDSEILRIQHAWDKARYQTSEDAQESAFKILTKETHQLTVSNPNAAEPLIWEAMSNIGYAYAMEGMGALKFAEKAKDLLLAAEKINPLALKGATYTNLGMLYYQVPGWPFGFGDMKKAKKYLEKALEANPTGIDSNYFYANFLDEQGDRVKAIEYYKKALAAPARPGREDADASRKKEIELALKTQEENKMDSMDGLHP
;
A
#
# COMPACT_ATOMS: atom_id res chain seq x y z
N MET A 1 41.06 -39.14 45.29
CA MET A 1 41.10 -39.02 43.82
C MET A 1 39.83 -38.33 43.34
N LYS A 2 40.03 -37.18 42.68
CA LYS A 2 39.12 -36.40 41.81
C LYS A 2 37.73 -35.98 42.32
N ASN A 3 37.68 -34.73 42.80
CA ASN A 3 36.54 -33.83 42.65
C ASN A 3 36.29 -33.59 41.15
N MET A 4 35.12 -33.98 40.64
CA MET A 4 34.70 -33.68 39.27
C MET A 4 33.97 -32.32 39.27
N MET A 5 34.65 -31.30 38.73
CA MET A 5 34.17 -29.94 38.60
C MET A 5 33.31 -29.80 37.33
N LEU A 6 32.25 -28.98 37.43
CA LEU A 6 31.29 -28.58 36.39
C LEU A 6 31.92 -28.13 35.06
N LEU A 7 31.17 -28.31 33.97
CA LEU A 7 31.05 -27.30 32.91
C LEU A 7 29.63 -27.36 32.29
N LEU A 8 28.75 -26.45 32.74
CA LEU A 8 27.52 -26.12 32.03
C LEU A 8 27.85 -25.12 30.93
N SER A 9 27.80 -25.57 29.68
CA SER A 9 27.92 -24.72 28.50
C SER A 9 26.63 -23.91 28.32
N PHE A 10 26.63 -22.63 28.71
CA PHE A 10 25.62 -21.68 28.25
C PHE A 10 25.92 -21.34 26.79
N ILE A 11 25.19 -21.98 25.87
CA ILE A 11 25.13 -21.53 24.48
C ILE A 11 24.17 -20.34 24.46
N THR A 12 24.71 -19.12 24.42
CA THR A 12 23.93 -17.92 24.08
C THR A 12 23.62 -18.00 22.60
N LEU A 13 22.45 -18.52 22.25
CA LEU A 13 21.90 -18.41 20.90
C LEU A 13 21.67 -16.92 20.59
N ASN A 14 22.30 -16.47 19.51
CA ASN A 14 22.30 -15.09 19.03
C ASN A 14 20.87 -14.53 18.86
N SER A 15 20.75 -13.25 19.19
CA SER A 15 19.51 -12.51 19.39
C SER A 15 18.71 -12.25 18.09
N PRO A 16 17.38 -12.45 18.08
CA PRO A 16 16.49 -12.09 16.95
C PRO A 16 16.40 -10.57 16.70
N VAL A 17 16.75 -9.75 17.70
CA VAL A 17 16.62 -8.27 17.66
C VAL A 17 17.38 -7.62 16.49
N PHE A 18 18.58 -8.11 16.15
CA PHE A 18 19.37 -7.53 15.07
C PHE A 18 18.82 -7.83 13.67
N ALA A 19 18.07 -8.93 13.51
CA ALA A 19 17.47 -9.28 12.23
C ALA A 19 16.23 -8.41 11.95
N ASP A 20 15.43 -8.16 12.99
CA ASP A 20 14.24 -7.30 12.90
C ASP A 20 14.62 -5.84 12.62
N GLU A 21 15.60 -5.27 13.34
CA GLU A 21 16.08 -3.90 13.10
C GLU A 21 16.63 -3.71 11.68
N ARG A 22 17.35 -4.71 11.16
CA ARG A 22 17.84 -4.69 9.78
C ARG A 22 16.69 -4.69 8.79
N LEU A 23 15.72 -5.58 8.96
CA LEU A 23 14.55 -5.66 8.08
C LEU A 23 13.77 -4.35 8.08
N ASP A 24 13.52 -3.76 9.26
CA ASP A 24 12.84 -2.47 9.38
C ASP A 24 13.57 -1.36 8.61
N SER A 25 14.90 -1.32 8.70
CA SER A 25 15.71 -0.36 7.95
C SER A 25 15.65 -0.58 6.42
N GLU A 26 15.66 -1.83 5.97
CA GLU A 26 15.54 -2.18 4.55
C GLU A 26 14.14 -1.85 4.01
N ILE A 27 13.10 -2.11 4.81
CA ILE A 27 11.73 -1.73 4.51
C ILE A 27 11.63 -0.22 4.40
N LEU A 28 12.11 0.56 5.38
CA LEU A 28 12.07 2.03 5.34
C LEU A 28 12.74 2.59 4.07
N ARG A 29 13.90 2.07 3.70
CA ARG A 29 14.60 2.43 2.46
C ARG A 29 13.73 2.18 1.22
N ILE A 30 13.06 1.03 1.17
CA ILE A 30 12.15 0.68 0.07
C ILE A 30 10.95 1.63 0.02
N GLN A 31 10.41 2.05 1.17
CA GLN A 31 9.27 2.99 1.20
C GLN A 31 9.66 4.31 0.55
N HIS A 32 10.80 4.90 0.94
CA HIS A 32 11.30 6.12 0.31
C HIS A 32 11.64 5.93 -1.17
N ALA A 33 12.18 4.77 -1.56
CA ALA A 33 12.46 4.48 -2.97
C ALA A 33 11.17 4.40 -3.79
N TRP A 34 10.11 3.81 -3.24
CA TRP A 34 8.78 3.76 -3.85
C TRP A 34 8.18 5.16 -3.98
N ASP A 35 8.21 5.96 -2.91
CA ASP A 35 7.68 7.32 -2.89
C ASP A 35 8.44 8.22 -3.90
N LYS A 36 9.76 8.07 -4.00
CA LYS A 36 10.58 8.74 -5.03
C LYS A 36 10.19 8.30 -6.44
N ALA A 37 10.01 7.00 -6.68
CA ALA A 37 9.60 6.47 -7.97
C ALA A 37 8.22 7.01 -8.39
N ARG A 38 7.28 7.12 -7.45
CA ARG A 38 5.90 7.57 -7.74
C ARG A 38 5.77 9.08 -7.91
N TYR A 39 6.42 9.86 -7.05
CA TYR A 39 6.11 11.29 -6.89
C TYR A 39 7.23 12.23 -7.31
N GLN A 40 8.47 11.75 -7.41
CA GLN A 40 9.64 12.58 -7.71
C GLN A 40 10.32 12.21 -9.02
N THR A 41 9.85 11.17 -9.71
CA THR A 41 10.35 10.71 -10.99
C THR A 41 9.37 11.12 -12.09
N SER A 42 9.91 11.61 -13.22
CA SER A 42 9.09 11.98 -14.39
C SER A 42 8.34 10.78 -14.95
N GLU A 43 7.17 11.01 -15.54
CA GLU A 43 6.27 9.95 -16.02
C GLU A 43 6.97 8.94 -16.95
N ASP A 44 7.78 9.43 -17.90
CA ASP A 44 8.57 8.64 -18.84
C ASP A 44 9.65 7.76 -18.17
N ALA A 45 10.07 8.10 -16.95
CA ALA A 45 11.08 7.36 -16.19
C ALA A 45 10.48 6.46 -15.09
N GLN A 46 9.19 6.59 -14.77
CA GLN A 46 8.55 5.80 -13.70
C GLN A 46 8.58 4.30 -14.00
N GLU A 47 8.35 3.90 -15.25
CA GLU A 47 8.36 2.49 -15.64
C GLU A 47 9.71 1.85 -15.29
N SER A 48 10.80 2.50 -15.69
CA SER A 48 12.16 2.01 -15.43
C SER A 48 12.49 1.99 -13.94
N ALA A 49 12.06 3.01 -13.18
CA ALA A 49 12.26 3.06 -11.74
C ALA A 49 11.55 1.90 -11.01
N PHE A 50 10.27 1.66 -11.32
CA PHE A 50 9.52 0.55 -10.72
C PHE A 50 10.01 -0.82 -11.18
N LYS A 51 10.51 -0.96 -12.42
CA LYS A 51 11.14 -2.20 -12.89
C LYS A 51 12.39 -2.57 -12.09
N ILE A 52 13.16 -1.59 -11.63
CA ILE A 52 14.29 -1.81 -10.72
C ILE A 52 13.75 -2.19 -9.33
N LEU A 53 12.81 -1.42 -8.81
CA LEU A 53 12.29 -1.60 -7.45
C LEU A 53 11.58 -2.95 -7.27
N THR A 54 10.89 -3.47 -8.30
CA THR A 54 10.31 -4.83 -8.27
C THR A 54 11.34 -5.93 -8.12
N LYS A 55 12.58 -5.74 -8.62
CA LYS A 55 13.68 -6.70 -8.42
C LYS A 55 14.24 -6.60 -7.00
N GLU A 56 14.44 -5.38 -6.50
CA GLU A 56 14.96 -5.15 -5.15
C GLU A 56 14.00 -5.72 -4.08
N THR A 57 12.71 -5.40 -4.20
CA THR A 57 11.70 -5.90 -3.26
C THR A 57 11.53 -7.41 -3.34
N HIS A 58 11.64 -8.00 -4.54
CA HIS A 58 11.63 -9.45 -4.67
C HIS A 58 12.80 -10.14 -3.96
N GLN A 59 14.02 -9.56 -4.05
CA GLN A 59 15.18 -10.08 -3.31
C GLN A 59 14.96 -10.02 -1.80
N LEU A 60 14.31 -8.95 -1.30
CA LEU A 60 13.95 -8.84 0.11
C LEU A 60 12.93 -9.91 0.52
N THR A 61 11.90 -10.14 -0.30
CA THR A 61 10.91 -11.21 -0.08
C THR A 61 11.57 -12.58 0.02
N VAL A 62 12.44 -12.93 -0.94
CA VAL A 62 13.12 -14.23 -0.97
C VAL A 62 14.02 -14.44 0.26
N SER A 63 14.64 -13.36 0.74
CA SER A 63 15.51 -13.39 1.92
C SER A 63 14.74 -13.44 3.24
N ASN A 64 13.42 -13.20 3.22
CA ASN A 64 12.56 -13.09 4.41
C ASN A 64 11.22 -13.84 4.20
N PRO A 65 11.23 -15.16 3.97
CA PRO A 65 10.07 -15.93 3.50
C PRO A 65 8.86 -15.98 4.45
N ASN A 66 9.03 -15.56 5.71
CA ASN A 66 7.98 -15.58 6.74
C ASN A 66 7.58 -14.17 7.21
N ALA A 67 8.02 -13.11 6.53
CA ALA A 67 7.65 -11.74 6.86
C ALA A 67 6.59 -11.23 5.86
N ALA A 68 5.55 -10.58 6.37
CA ALA A 68 4.49 -10.03 5.53
C ALA A 68 4.92 -8.71 4.87
N GLU A 69 5.77 -7.93 5.53
CA GLU A 69 6.20 -6.59 5.14
C GLU A 69 6.93 -6.60 3.79
N PRO A 70 7.91 -7.49 3.51
CA PRO A 70 8.52 -7.61 2.18
C PRO A 70 7.53 -7.96 1.08
N LEU A 71 6.59 -8.88 1.34
CA LEU A 71 5.55 -9.25 0.37
C LEU A 71 4.65 -8.05 0.03
N ILE A 72 4.26 -7.26 1.03
CA ILE A 72 3.46 -6.05 0.84
C ILE A 72 4.23 -5.05 -0.04
N TRP A 73 5.50 -4.80 0.24
CA TRP A 73 6.30 -3.86 -0.54
C TRP A 73 6.64 -4.36 -1.95
N GLU A 74 6.86 -5.67 -2.14
CA GLU A 74 6.95 -6.26 -3.47
C GLU A 74 5.64 -6.06 -4.23
N ALA A 75 4.49 -6.28 -3.58
CA ALA A 75 3.20 -6.03 -4.21
C ALA A 75 3.02 -4.56 -4.59
N MET A 76 3.35 -3.61 -3.71
CA MET A 76 3.30 -2.18 -3.98
C MET A 76 4.22 -1.77 -5.14
N SER A 77 5.41 -2.35 -5.25
CA SER A 77 6.30 -2.12 -6.40
C SER A 77 5.71 -2.67 -7.69
N ASN A 78 5.05 -3.83 -7.66
CA ASN A 78 4.37 -4.40 -8.83
C ASN A 78 3.13 -3.57 -9.23
N ILE A 79 2.39 -3.02 -8.26
CA ILE A 79 1.31 -2.05 -8.50
C ILE A 79 1.85 -0.80 -9.20
N GLY A 80 2.91 -0.19 -8.64
CA GLY A 80 3.53 0.99 -9.24
C GLY A 80 4.06 0.71 -10.65
N TYR A 81 4.64 -0.48 -10.87
CA TYR A 81 5.09 -0.89 -12.18
C TYR A 81 3.92 -1.06 -13.16
N ALA A 82 2.83 -1.69 -12.74
CA ALA A 82 1.62 -1.83 -13.55
C ALA A 82 1.03 -0.47 -13.94
N TYR A 83 1.04 0.53 -13.04
CA TYR A 83 0.56 1.88 -13.36
C TYR A 83 1.45 2.65 -14.32
N ALA A 84 2.76 2.50 -14.21
CA ALA A 84 3.71 3.21 -15.07
C ALA A 84 3.84 2.58 -16.46
N MET A 85 3.37 1.34 -16.65
CA MET A 85 3.45 0.64 -17.93
C MET A 85 2.31 1.02 -18.87
N GLU A 86 2.66 1.24 -20.14
CA GLU A 86 1.69 1.29 -21.23
C GLU A 86 1.39 -0.13 -21.77
N GLY A 87 0.11 -0.49 -21.89
CA GLY A 87 -0.34 -1.66 -22.65
C GLY A 87 -0.60 -2.96 -21.86
N MET A 88 -0.77 -4.06 -22.62
CA MET A 88 -1.37 -5.32 -22.14
C MET A 88 -0.58 -6.08 -21.05
N GLY A 89 0.66 -5.67 -20.75
CA GLY A 89 1.48 -6.31 -19.73
C GLY A 89 1.12 -5.94 -18.29
N ALA A 90 0.43 -4.82 -18.06
CA ALA A 90 0.18 -4.27 -16.73
C ALA A 90 -0.62 -5.24 -15.83
N LEU A 91 -1.59 -5.95 -16.42
CA LEU A 91 -2.44 -6.89 -15.69
C LEU A 91 -1.64 -8.00 -14.99
N LYS A 92 -0.60 -8.53 -15.64
CA LYS A 92 0.24 -9.58 -15.06
C LYS A 92 0.91 -9.12 -13.76
N PHE A 93 1.32 -7.86 -13.68
CA PHE A 93 1.93 -7.29 -12.48
C PHE A 93 0.90 -6.97 -11.41
N ALA A 94 -0.30 -6.52 -11.80
CA ALA A 94 -1.42 -6.39 -10.87
C ALA A 94 -1.86 -7.74 -10.27
N GLU A 95 -1.87 -8.82 -11.07
CA GLU A 95 -2.14 -10.18 -10.60
C GLU A 95 -1.06 -10.68 -9.65
N LYS A 96 0.22 -10.48 -9.99
CA LYS A 96 1.33 -10.79 -9.09
C LYS A 96 1.21 -10.04 -7.77
N ALA A 97 0.88 -8.75 -7.80
CA ALA A 97 0.67 -7.95 -6.60
C ALA A 97 -0.47 -8.50 -5.74
N LYS A 98 -1.61 -8.86 -6.34
CA LYS A 98 -2.73 -9.50 -5.65
C LYS A 98 -2.30 -10.78 -4.96
N ASP A 99 -1.56 -11.65 -5.64
CA ASP A 99 -1.13 -12.94 -5.07
C ASP A 99 -0.14 -12.76 -3.90
N LEU A 100 0.78 -11.80 -4.01
CA LEU A 100 1.69 -11.42 -2.92
C LEU A 100 0.94 -10.88 -1.71
N LEU A 101 -0.08 -10.03 -1.92
CA LEU A 101 -0.92 -9.49 -0.84
C LEU A 101 -1.75 -10.58 -0.16
N LEU A 102 -2.30 -11.52 -0.92
CA LEU A 102 -3.01 -12.68 -0.36
C LEU A 102 -2.06 -13.60 0.44
N ALA A 103 -0.78 -13.69 0.06
CA ALA A 103 0.22 -14.38 0.86
C ALA A 103 0.55 -13.61 2.15
N ALA A 104 0.72 -12.28 2.06
CA ALA A 104 0.96 -11.42 3.22
C ALA A 104 -0.20 -11.47 4.22
N GLU A 105 -1.46 -11.48 3.75
CA GLU A 105 -2.65 -11.59 4.61
C GLU A 105 -2.62 -12.88 5.46
N LYS A 106 -2.12 -13.98 4.90
CA LYS A 106 -2.01 -15.26 5.63
C LYS A 106 -0.93 -15.24 6.70
N ILE A 107 0.14 -14.49 6.49
CA ILE A 107 1.27 -14.39 7.43
C ILE A 107 0.93 -13.44 8.58
N ASN A 108 0.58 -12.20 8.25
CA ASN A 108 0.21 -11.19 9.22
C ASN A 108 -0.77 -10.18 8.59
N PRO A 109 -2.08 -10.33 8.81
CA PRO A 109 -3.09 -9.45 8.21
C PRO A 109 -3.00 -7.99 8.70
N LEU A 110 -2.38 -7.75 9.86
CA LEU A 110 -2.24 -6.43 10.47
C LEU A 110 -0.87 -5.81 10.24
N ALA A 111 0.02 -6.48 9.50
CA ALA A 111 1.30 -5.92 9.09
C ALA A 111 1.11 -4.53 8.46
N LEU A 112 2.00 -3.60 8.83
CA LEU A 112 1.94 -2.20 8.39
C LEU A 112 0.56 -1.55 8.59
N LYS A 113 -0.11 -1.86 9.71
CA LYS A 113 -1.45 -1.34 10.05
C LYS A 113 -2.51 -1.71 9.00
N GLY A 114 -2.49 -2.95 8.51
CA GLY A 114 -3.47 -3.45 7.56
C GLY A 114 -3.26 -2.98 6.12
N ALA A 115 -2.03 -2.62 5.73
CA ALA A 115 -1.72 -2.17 4.37
C ALA A 115 -2.13 -3.20 3.29
N THR A 116 -2.10 -4.49 3.63
CA THR A 116 -2.59 -5.56 2.75
C THR A 116 -4.05 -5.34 2.33
N TYR A 117 -4.91 -4.98 3.28
CA TYR A 117 -6.33 -4.73 3.03
C TYR A 117 -6.55 -3.51 2.15
N THR A 118 -5.83 -2.43 2.41
CA THR A 118 -5.86 -1.22 1.58
C THR A 118 -5.52 -1.53 0.13
N ASN A 119 -4.41 -2.23 -0.10
CA ASN A 119 -3.92 -2.50 -1.45
C ASN A 119 -4.77 -3.55 -2.21
N LEU A 120 -5.28 -4.58 -1.52
CA LEU A 120 -6.23 -5.52 -2.14
C LEU A 120 -7.53 -4.81 -2.51
N GLY A 121 -8.07 -4.01 -1.58
CA GLY A 121 -9.27 -3.21 -1.81
C GLY A 121 -9.14 -2.34 -3.06
N MET A 122 -8.04 -1.59 -3.13
CA MET A 122 -7.65 -0.78 -4.27
C MET A 122 -7.60 -1.58 -5.58
N LEU A 123 -6.82 -2.67 -5.64
CA LEU A 123 -6.69 -3.48 -6.85
C LEU A 123 -8.04 -4.01 -7.35
N TYR A 124 -8.92 -4.45 -6.45
CA TYR A 124 -10.21 -5.01 -6.84
C TYR A 124 -11.16 -3.99 -7.48
N TYR A 125 -11.06 -2.68 -7.21
CA TYR A 125 -11.89 -1.68 -7.90
C TYR A 125 -11.20 -1.04 -9.11
N GLN A 126 -9.86 -1.04 -9.18
CA GLN A 126 -9.11 -0.39 -10.26
C GLN A 126 -8.81 -1.32 -11.45
N VAL A 127 -8.78 -2.64 -11.25
CA VAL A 127 -8.53 -3.61 -12.33
C VAL A 127 -9.85 -3.99 -13.02
N PRO A 128 -9.87 -4.22 -14.35
CA PRO A 128 -11.04 -4.73 -15.06
C PRO A 128 -11.54 -6.07 -14.48
N GLY A 129 -12.86 -6.29 -14.55
CA GLY A 129 -13.48 -7.56 -14.16
C GLY A 129 -13.31 -8.69 -15.18
N TRP A 130 -13.93 -9.83 -14.90
CA TRP A 130 -13.98 -10.97 -15.82
C TRP A 130 -14.64 -10.59 -17.16
N PRO A 131 -14.13 -11.07 -18.32
CA PRO A 131 -13.05 -12.05 -18.50
C PRO A 131 -11.64 -11.46 -18.61
N PHE A 132 -11.47 -10.13 -18.51
CA PHE A 132 -10.21 -9.45 -18.82
C PHE A 132 -9.32 -9.23 -17.61
N GLY A 133 -9.84 -9.37 -16.39
CA GLY A 133 -9.06 -9.25 -15.16
C GLY A 133 -9.81 -9.82 -13.97
N PHE A 134 -9.42 -9.38 -12.78
CA PHE A 134 -9.93 -9.90 -11.50
C PHE A 134 -10.70 -8.87 -10.67
N GLY A 135 -11.03 -7.71 -11.25
CA GLY A 135 -11.81 -6.67 -10.61
C GLY A 135 -13.12 -7.20 -10.04
N ASP A 136 -13.44 -6.78 -8.81
CA ASP A 136 -14.62 -7.19 -8.07
C ASP A 136 -14.97 -6.12 -7.01
N MET A 137 -15.95 -5.27 -7.32
CA MET A 137 -16.38 -4.17 -6.45
C MET A 137 -16.85 -4.63 -5.05
N LYS A 138 -17.39 -5.85 -4.94
CA LYS A 138 -17.82 -6.38 -3.63
C LYS A 138 -16.62 -6.75 -2.77
N LYS A 139 -15.59 -7.36 -3.37
CA LYS A 139 -14.32 -7.63 -2.69
C LYS A 139 -13.59 -6.34 -2.35
N ALA A 140 -13.57 -5.36 -3.26
CA ALA A 140 -12.97 -4.06 -3.04
C ALA A 140 -13.53 -3.41 -1.76
N LYS A 141 -14.85 -3.27 -1.67
CA LYS A 141 -15.54 -2.72 -0.50
C LYS A 141 -15.17 -3.48 0.79
N LYS A 142 -15.25 -4.81 0.76
CA LYS A 142 -14.96 -5.65 1.94
C LYS A 142 -13.53 -5.46 2.44
N TYR A 143 -12.55 -5.38 1.53
CA TYR A 143 -11.16 -5.15 1.92
C TYR A 143 -10.93 -3.72 2.43
N LEU A 144 -11.53 -2.71 1.81
CA LEU A 144 -11.39 -1.33 2.30
C LEU A 144 -12.07 -1.10 3.66
N GLU A 145 -13.19 -1.76 3.94
CA GLU A 145 -13.82 -1.76 5.27
C GLU A 145 -12.90 -2.41 6.31
N LYS A 146 -12.28 -3.55 6.01
CA LYS A 146 -11.23 -4.13 6.88
C LYS A 146 -10.04 -3.20 7.07
N ALA A 147 -9.63 -2.45 6.04
CA ALA A 147 -8.54 -1.48 6.15
C ALA A 147 -8.88 -0.35 7.11
N LEU A 148 -10.13 0.13 7.12
CA LEU A 148 -10.63 1.10 8.09
C LEU A 148 -10.69 0.52 9.51
N GLU A 149 -11.10 -0.74 9.67
CA GLU A 149 -11.07 -1.41 10.98
C GLU A 149 -9.64 -1.54 11.52
N ALA A 150 -8.68 -1.90 10.66
CA ALA A 150 -7.27 -2.05 11.04
C ALA A 150 -6.58 -0.71 11.35
N ASN A 151 -6.96 0.37 10.66
CA ASN A 151 -6.35 1.68 10.81
C ASN A 151 -7.37 2.81 10.59
N PRO A 152 -8.26 3.07 11.56
CA PRO A 152 -9.41 3.96 11.39
C PRO A 152 -9.03 5.43 11.20
N THR A 153 -7.84 5.82 11.66
CA THR A 153 -7.32 7.18 11.53
C THR A 153 -6.18 7.29 10.52
N GLY A 154 -5.90 6.22 9.78
CA GLY A 154 -4.81 6.18 8.80
C GLY A 154 -5.11 7.00 7.54
N ILE A 155 -4.07 7.65 7.01
CA ILE A 155 -4.19 8.42 5.77
C ILE A 155 -4.59 7.54 4.59
N ASP A 156 -3.92 6.40 4.40
CA ASP A 156 -4.14 5.54 3.23
C ASP A 156 -5.49 4.81 3.29
N SER A 157 -5.86 4.24 4.45
CA SER A 157 -7.14 3.53 4.62
C SER A 157 -8.34 4.45 4.36
N ASN A 158 -8.31 5.67 4.89
CA ASN A 158 -9.38 6.65 4.66
C ASN A 158 -9.36 7.18 3.22
N TYR A 159 -8.19 7.45 2.64
CA TYR A 159 -8.07 7.93 1.26
C TYR A 159 -8.62 6.92 0.25
N PHE A 160 -8.18 5.66 0.32
CA PHE A 160 -8.61 4.66 -0.67
C PHE A 160 -10.08 4.27 -0.49
N TYR A 161 -10.63 4.33 0.73
CA TYR A 161 -12.08 4.17 0.91
C TYR A 161 -12.86 5.36 0.35
N ALA A 162 -12.37 6.59 0.55
CA ALA A 162 -12.96 7.78 -0.06
C ALA A 162 -12.94 7.70 -1.59
N ASN A 163 -11.81 7.30 -2.18
CA ASN A 163 -11.67 7.14 -3.62
C ASN A 163 -12.61 6.06 -4.17
N PHE A 164 -12.73 4.92 -3.47
CA PHE A 164 -13.73 3.91 -3.83
C PHE A 164 -15.16 4.47 -3.79
N LEU A 165 -15.54 5.21 -2.75
CA LEU A 165 -16.87 5.82 -2.65
C LEU A 165 -17.13 6.81 -3.79
N ASP A 166 -16.13 7.60 -4.15
CA ASP A 166 -16.19 8.56 -5.24
C ASP A 166 -16.41 7.88 -6.60
N GLU A 167 -15.65 6.82 -6.88
CA GLU A 167 -15.81 5.96 -8.07
C GLU A 167 -17.19 5.30 -8.14
N GLN A 168 -17.83 5.04 -6.99
CA GLN A 168 -19.21 4.53 -6.92
C GLN A 168 -20.27 5.64 -6.94
N GLY A 169 -19.87 6.92 -7.00
CA GLY A 169 -20.76 8.07 -7.02
C GLY A 169 -21.27 8.55 -5.66
N ASP A 170 -20.85 7.94 -4.55
CA ASP A 170 -21.19 8.39 -3.18
C ASP A 170 -20.28 9.54 -2.74
N ARG A 171 -20.37 10.66 -3.48
CA ARG A 171 -19.51 11.85 -3.31
C ARG A 171 -19.58 12.46 -1.92
N VAL A 172 -20.77 12.44 -1.29
CA VAL A 172 -20.96 12.99 0.06
C VAL A 172 -20.11 12.23 1.06
N LYS A 173 -20.17 10.89 1.07
CA LYS A 173 -19.31 10.11 1.96
C LYS A 173 -17.85 10.15 1.54
N ALA A 174 -17.55 10.21 0.23
CA ALA A 174 -16.17 10.35 -0.23
C ALA A 174 -15.50 11.59 0.39
N ILE A 175 -16.17 12.75 0.36
CA ILE A 175 -15.67 13.98 0.98
C ILE A 175 -15.42 13.80 2.49
N GLU A 176 -16.32 13.12 3.21
CA GLU A 176 -16.13 12.86 4.65
C GLU A 176 -14.85 12.05 4.91
N TYR A 177 -14.60 10.99 4.14
CA TYR A 177 -13.42 10.16 4.30
C TYR A 177 -12.14 10.82 3.78
N TYR A 178 -12.19 11.63 2.71
CA TYR A 178 -11.06 12.44 2.30
C TYR A 178 -10.65 13.44 3.40
N LYS A 179 -11.62 14.09 4.07
CA LYS A 179 -11.33 14.97 5.21
C LYS A 179 -10.71 14.21 6.39
N LYS A 180 -11.18 12.98 6.68
CA LYS A 180 -10.54 12.11 7.69
C LYS A 180 -9.10 11.78 7.30
N ALA A 181 -8.85 11.46 6.03
CA ALA A 181 -7.50 11.17 5.53
C ALA A 181 -6.58 12.40 5.66
N LEU A 182 -7.08 13.60 5.34
CA LEU A 182 -6.31 14.85 5.45
C LEU A 182 -5.93 15.16 6.91
N ALA A 183 -6.81 14.83 7.86
CA ALA A 183 -6.61 15.00 9.29
C ALA A 183 -5.81 13.86 9.96
N ALA A 184 -5.35 12.86 9.20
CA ALA A 184 -4.60 11.74 9.73
C ALA A 184 -3.29 12.20 10.42
N PRO A 185 -2.88 11.54 11.52
CA PRO A 185 -1.62 11.83 12.17
C PRO A 185 -0.45 11.49 11.24
N ALA A 186 0.63 12.28 11.33
CA ALA A 186 1.84 12.01 10.58
C ALA A 186 2.43 10.64 10.93
N ARG A 187 2.96 9.94 9.93
CA ARG A 187 3.71 8.71 10.09
C ARG A 187 5.19 9.07 10.27
N PRO A 188 5.80 8.83 11.46
CA PRO A 188 7.21 9.15 11.67
C PRO A 188 8.11 8.48 10.64
N GLY A 189 8.98 9.26 9.99
CA GLY A 189 9.87 8.78 8.93
C GLY A 189 9.19 8.59 7.57
N ARG A 190 7.92 8.99 7.41
CA ARG A 190 7.16 8.93 6.15
C ARG A 190 6.49 10.26 5.82
N GLU A 191 7.10 11.35 6.26
CA GLU A 191 6.60 12.71 6.06
C GLU A 191 6.52 13.08 4.56
N ASP A 192 7.42 12.54 3.73
CA ASP A 192 7.44 12.68 2.28
C ASP A 192 6.24 12.00 1.60
N ALA A 193 5.93 10.78 2.02
CA ALA A 193 4.77 10.02 1.58
C ALA A 193 3.47 10.73 1.99
N ASP A 194 3.39 11.16 3.25
CA ASP A 194 2.23 11.85 3.79
C ASP A 194 1.98 13.18 3.07
N ALA A 195 3.04 13.96 2.79
CA ALA A 195 2.92 15.18 2.02
C ALA A 195 2.39 14.93 0.60
N SER A 196 2.87 13.87 -0.05
CA SER A 196 2.43 13.50 -1.41
C SER A 196 0.97 13.06 -1.41
N ARG A 197 0.57 12.21 -0.46
CA ARG A 197 -0.82 11.76 -0.31
C ARG A 197 -1.78 12.89 0.07
N LYS A 198 -1.35 13.84 0.90
CA LYS A 198 -2.16 15.03 1.23
C LYS A 198 -2.46 15.88 0.00
N LYS A 199 -1.51 16.04 -0.93
CA LYS A 199 -1.76 16.71 -2.21
C LYS A 199 -2.79 15.97 -3.06
N GLU A 200 -2.73 14.64 -3.11
CA GLU A 200 -3.74 13.82 -3.81
C GLU A 200 -5.14 14.01 -3.18
N ILE A 201 -5.23 14.04 -1.85
CA ILE A 201 -6.48 14.28 -1.11
C ILE A 201 -7.03 15.69 -1.38
N GLU A 202 -6.18 16.72 -1.31
CA GLU A 202 -6.57 18.11 -1.57
C GLU A 202 -7.07 18.30 -3.00
N LEU A 203 -6.41 17.68 -3.98
CA LEU A 203 -6.86 17.68 -5.36
C LEU A 203 -8.22 17.00 -5.51
N ALA A 204 -8.41 15.82 -4.91
CA ALA A 204 -9.68 15.11 -4.95
C ALA A 204 -10.81 15.95 -4.35
N LEU A 205 -10.58 16.59 -3.20
CA LEU A 205 -11.57 17.49 -2.57
C LEU A 205 -11.90 18.69 -3.46
N LYS A 206 -10.91 19.31 -4.09
CA LYS A 206 -11.11 20.44 -5.01
C LYS A 206 -11.98 20.03 -6.21
N THR A 207 -11.71 18.87 -6.80
CA THR A 207 -12.53 18.34 -7.91
C THR A 207 -13.98 18.10 -7.49
N GLN A 208 -14.22 17.66 -6.26
CA GLN A 208 -15.60 17.50 -5.75
C GLN A 208 -16.32 18.85 -5.56
N GLU A 209 -15.60 19.91 -5.19
CA GLU A 209 -16.15 21.27 -5.08
C GLU A 209 -16.52 21.84 -6.45
N GLU A 210 -15.63 21.71 -7.44
CA GLU A 210 -15.86 22.14 -8.83
C GLU A 210 -17.08 21.41 -9.43
N ASN A 211 -17.13 20.08 -9.29
CA ASN A 211 -18.26 19.27 -9.75
C ASN A 211 -19.60 19.67 -9.11
N LYS A 212 -19.58 20.17 -7.87
CA LYS A 212 -20.78 20.66 -7.20
C LYS A 212 -21.25 21.99 -7.79
N MET A 213 -20.32 22.91 -8.10
CA MET A 213 -20.66 24.21 -8.71
C MET A 213 -21.26 24.01 -10.11
N ASP A 214 -20.67 23.15 -10.94
CA ASP A 214 -21.19 22.85 -12.28
C ASP A 214 -22.61 22.25 -12.24
N SER A 215 -22.89 21.40 -11.24
CA SER A 215 -24.23 20.83 -11.05
C SER A 215 -25.29 21.85 -10.63
N MET A 216 -24.88 22.96 -10.00
CA MET A 216 -25.78 24.04 -9.59
C MET A 216 -26.02 25.03 -10.73
N ASP A 217 -25.00 25.30 -11.57
CA ASP A 217 -25.11 26.21 -12.71
C ASP A 217 -25.90 25.59 -13.89
N GLY A 218 -25.85 24.27 -14.05
CA GLY A 218 -26.68 23.54 -15.04
C GLY A 218 -28.17 23.42 -14.69
N LEU A 219 -28.61 23.97 -13.55
CA LEU A 219 -30.02 23.98 -13.11
C LEU A 219 -30.74 25.31 -13.38
N HIS A 220 -30.09 26.27 -14.04
CA HIS A 220 -30.74 27.50 -14.50
C HIS A 220 -31.23 27.36 -15.96
N PRO A 221 -32.55 27.53 -16.23
CA PRO A 221 -33.12 27.46 -17.57
C PRO A 221 -32.76 28.66 -18.47
#